data_AF-B5VVI5-F1
#
_entry.id   AF-B5VVI5-F1
#
_cell.length_a   1.000
_cell.length_b   1.000
_cell.length_c   1.000
_cell.angle_alpha   90.00
_cell.angle_beta   90.00
_cell.angle_gamma   90.00
#
_symmetry.space_group_name_H-M   'P 1'
#
loop_
_entity.id
_entity.type
_entity.pdbx_description
1 polymer ?
#
loop_
_entity_poly.entity_id
_entity_poly.type
_entity_poly.pdbx_seq_one_letter_code
_entity_poly.pdbx_strand_id
1 'polypeptide(L)'
;MIKLQYLVSMLVLAVLAGFSAGAIFNRGSFTAADPTTNPAIDEQTTFKCVHGSSGWSTVAERGNAVSKTPMITWNSEEFGDNWTPQDRCHQVSERLTLAVTNNGGQLLGLDLTHGRVNQLTVICVVNSRQQTCRENNVLFTLSQKNAPTPRTTIARIIDFSQGQDVSPIDESDYPQYFTLKSWVDRHLPHSSGF
;
A
#
# COMPACT_ATOMS: atom_id res chain seq x y z
N MET A 1 51.30 -15.29 24.26
CA MET A 1 52.44 -15.06 23.34
C MET A 1 52.86 -16.39 22.75
N ILE A 2 53.31 -16.38 21.48
CA ILE A 2 53.83 -17.48 20.62
C ILE A 2 52.88 -17.91 19.48
N LYS A 3 53.21 -17.43 18.27
CA LYS A 3 52.84 -17.98 16.95
C LYS A 3 53.92 -19.00 16.55
N LEU A 4 53.53 -20.15 15.98
CA LEU A 4 54.41 -21.04 15.19
C LEU A 4 53.51 -21.99 14.35
N GLN A 5 53.17 -21.65 13.11
CA GLN A 5 53.84 -22.02 11.83
C GLN A 5 53.82 -23.53 11.45
N TYR A 6 53.02 -23.80 10.41
CA TYR A 6 53.16 -24.71 9.25
C TYR A 6 53.55 -26.19 9.43
N LEU A 7 52.74 -27.08 8.83
CA LEU A 7 53.15 -28.07 7.81
C LEU A 7 51.90 -28.75 7.19
N VAL A 8 51.61 -28.43 5.93
CA VAL A 8 50.59 -29.10 5.10
C VAL A 8 51.26 -30.30 4.43
N SER A 9 50.79 -31.51 4.75
CA SER A 9 51.30 -32.76 4.17
C SER A 9 50.57 -33.02 2.84
N MET A 10 51.24 -32.80 1.72
CA MET A 10 50.79 -33.19 0.38
C MET A 10 51.32 -34.59 0.05
N LEU A 11 50.42 -35.52 -0.27
CA LEU A 11 50.74 -36.79 -0.93
C LEU A 11 49.73 -36.96 -2.08
N VAL A 12 50.15 -36.61 -3.29
CA VAL A 12 49.37 -36.85 -4.51
C VAL A 12 50.12 -37.89 -5.34
N LEU A 13 49.53 -39.07 -5.46
CA LEU A 13 49.98 -40.12 -6.38
C LEU A 13 49.54 -39.74 -7.80
N ALA A 14 50.51 -39.54 -8.69
CA ALA A 14 50.27 -39.38 -10.12
C ALA A 14 50.18 -40.76 -10.78
N VAL A 15 49.09 -41.01 -11.52
CA VAL A 15 49.01 -42.10 -12.50
C VAL A 15 48.84 -41.47 -13.88
N LEU A 16 49.83 -41.67 -14.74
CA LEU A 16 49.86 -41.25 -16.14
C LEU A 16 49.51 -42.46 -17.03
N ALA A 17 48.42 -42.35 -17.80
CA ALA A 17 48.15 -43.02 -19.09
C ALA A 17 46.74 -42.56 -19.54
N GLY A 18 46.44 -42.16 -20.76
CA GLY A 18 47.17 -42.08 -22.02
C GLY A 18 46.31 -41.26 -23.01
N PHE A 19 46.93 -40.85 -24.11
CA PHE A 19 46.35 -39.96 -25.12
C PHE A 19 45.26 -40.64 -25.96
N SER A 20 44.12 -39.95 -26.15
CA SER A 20 43.32 -40.07 -27.37
C SER A 20 42.82 -38.68 -27.80
N ALA A 21 43.03 -38.38 -29.08
CA ALA A 21 42.64 -37.13 -29.71
C ALA A 21 41.13 -37.10 -29.94
N GLY A 22 40.48 -35.98 -29.61
CA GLY A 22 39.10 -35.72 -30.00
C GLY A 22 38.41 -34.62 -29.18
N ALA A 23 38.33 -33.42 -29.76
CA ALA A 23 37.47 -32.28 -29.39
C ALA A 23 37.48 -31.79 -27.92
N ILE A 24 38.06 -30.60 -27.73
CA ILE A 24 37.99 -29.80 -26.52
C ILE A 24 36.54 -29.33 -26.30
N PHE A 25 35.84 -29.91 -25.33
CA PHE A 25 34.66 -29.28 -24.72
C PHE A 25 34.97 -28.99 -23.26
N ASN A 26 35.22 -27.73 -22.99
CA ASN A 26 35.44 -27.16 -21.67
C ASN A 26 34.16 -27.34 -20.84
N ARG A 27 34.04 -28.42 -20.06
CA ARG A 27 33.08 -28.47 -18.94
C ARG A 27 33.67 -27.67 -17.78
N GLY A 28 33.74 -26.36 -17.98
CA GLY A 28 33.77 -25.45 -16.84
C GLY A 28 32.50 -25.71 -16.05
N SER A 29 32.63 -26.02 -14.76
CA SER A 29 31.53 -25.89 -13.83
C SER A 29 31.16 -24.41 -13.79
N PHE A 30 30.19 -24.01 -14.60
CA PHE A 30 29.47 -22.78 -14.39
C PHE A 30 28.66 -23.02 -13.12
N THR A 31 29.20 -22.63 -11.97
CA THR A 31 28.33 -22.17 -10.90
C THR A 31 27.60 -20.99 -11.51
N ALA A 32 26.38 -21.22 -12.00
CA ALA A 32 25.45 -20.14 -12.24
C ALA A 32 25.40 -19.38 -10.93
N ALA A 33 25.96 -18.17 -10.93
CA ALA A 33 25.61 -17.19 -9.92
C ALA A 33 24.09 -17.10 -10.01
N ASP A 34 23.44 -17.62 -8.97
CA ASP A 34 22.01 -17.43 -8.77
C ASP A 34 21.76 -15.94 -8.96
N PRO A 35 20.93 -15.52 -9.94
CA PRO A 35 20.55 -14.13 -9.99
C PRO A 35 19.80 -13.92 -8.68
N THR A 36 20.47 -13.28 -7.72
CA THR A 36 19.81 -12.60 -6.63
C THR A 36 18.83 -11.67 -7.31
N THR A 37 17.60 -12.15 -7.47
CA THR A 37 16.42 -11.34 -7.65
C THR A 37 16.43 -10.45 -6.43
N ASN A 38 17.03 -9.26 -6.60
CA ASN A 38 16.76 -8.14 -5.73
C ASN A 38 15.24 -8.10 -5.64
N PRO A 39 14.62 -8.35 -4.48
CA PRO A 39 13.18 -8.16 -4.38
C PRO A 39 12.97 -6.75 -4.87
N ALA A 40 12.17 -6.59 -5.93
CA ALA A 40 11.73 -5.29 -6.36
C ALA A 40 11.33 -4.56 -5.08
N ILE A 41 11.95 -3.42 -4.80
CA ILE A 41 11.48 -2.54 -3.73
C ILE A 41 10.02 -2.32 -4.10
N ASP A 42 9.11 -3.00 -3.39
CA ASP A 42 7.68 -2.81 -3.59
C ASP A 42 7.46 -1.36 -3.22
N GLU A 43 7.31 -0.51 -4.24
CA GLU A 43 7.24 0.92 -4.03
C GLU A 43 6.08 1.17 -3.07
N GLN A 44 6.37 1.85 -1.96
CA GLN A 44 5.38 2.05 -0.92
C GLN A 44 4.19 2.83 -1.50
N THR A 45 2.96 2.37 -1.23
CA THR A 45 1.79 3.18 -1.57
C THR A 45 1.75 4.44 -0.72
N THR A 46 1.65 5.58 -1.39
CA THR A 46 1.39 6.88 -0.76
C THR A 46 0.03 7.41 -1.23
N PHE A 47 -0.54 8.32 -0.45
CA PHE A 47 -1.76 9.01 -0.82
C PHE A 47 -1.44 10.48 -1.03
N LYS A 48 -1.94 11.03 -2.13
CA LYS A 48 -1.68 12.43 -2.50
C LYS A 48 -2.96 13.21 -2.66
N CYS A 49 -2.88 14.47 -2.29
CA CYS A 49 -3.89 15.45 -2.60
C CYS A 49 -3.63 16.02 -3.99
N VAL A 50 -4.61 15.92 -4.88
CA VAL A 50 -4.54 16.45 -6.25
C VAL A 50 -5.72 17.39 -6.51
N HIS A 51 -5.50 18.38 -7.38
CA HIS A 51 -6.55 19.28 -7.84
C HIS A 51 -6.90 18.96 -9.30
N GLY A 52 -8.13 18.53 -9.53
CA GLY A 52 -8.65 18.21 -10.86
C GLY A 52 -9.84 19.10 -11.24
N SER A 53 -10.49 18.76 -12.35
CA SER A 53 -11.69 19.46 -12.83
C SER A 53 -12.89 19.35 -11.87
N SER A 54 -12.94 18.30 -11.06
CA SER A 54 -13.97 18.05 -10.05
C SER A 54 -13.62 18.59 -8.65
N GLY A 55 -12.54 19.38 -8.54
CA GLY A 55 -12.04 19.93 -7.27
C GLY A 55 -10.91 19.11 -6.66
N TRP A 56 -10.78 19.19 -5.33
CA TRP A 56 -9.71 18.53 -4.57
C TRP A 56 -10.02 17.06 -4.34
N SER A 57 -9.04 16.19 -4.52
CA SER A 57 -9.22 14.74 -4.39
C SER A 57 -8.01 14.05 -3.77
N THR A 58 -8.26 13.02 -2.99
CA THR A 58 -7.23 12.10 -2.50
C THR A 58 -7.12 10.91 -3.45
N VAL A 59 -5.91 10.67 -3.98
CA VAL A 59 -5.57 9.55 -4.87
C VAL A 59 -4.48 8.68 -4.24
N ALA A 60 -4.42 7.40 -4.63
CA ALA A 60 -3.30 6.55 -4.24
C ALA A 60 -2.25 6.54 -5.35
N GLU A 61 -0.98 6.48 -4.95
CA GLU A 61 0.16 6.37 -5.85
C GLU A 61 1.10 5.26 -5.40
N ARG A 62 1.61 4.51 -6.37
CA ARG A 62 2.65 3.49 -6.15
C ARG A 62 3.66 3.62 -7.29
N GLY A 63 4.84 4.13 -6.98
CA GLY A 63 5.81 4.49 -8.01
C GLY A 63 5.30 5.55 -8.95
N ASN A 64 5.32 5.22 -10.25
CA ASN A 64 4.77 6.07 -11.33
C ASN A 64 3.27 5.81 -11.60
N ALA A 65 2.63 4.87 -10.91
CA ALA A 65 1.22 4.57 -11.07
C ALA A 65 0.35 5.42 -10.14
N VAL A 66 -0.70 6.04 -10.69
CA VAL A 66 -1.71 6.81 -9.94
C VAL A 66 -3.07 6.14 -10.09
N SER A 67 -3.88 6.14 -9.04
CA SER A 67 -5.20 5.52 -9.04
C SER A 67 -6.12 6.16 -10.09
N LYS A 68 -6.76 5.34 -10.93
CA LYS A 68 -7.66 5.79 -12.01
C LYS A 68 -8.89 6.56 -11.52
N THR A 69 -9.34 6.26 -10.30
CA THR A 69 -10.47 6.92 -9.64
C THR A 69 -9.98 7.51 -8.32
N PRO A 70 -10.41 8.72 -7.94
CA PRO A 70 -10.09 9.25 -6.62
C PRO A 70 -10.74 8.42 -5.52
N MET A 71 -10.05 8.31 -4.39
CA MET A 71 -10.55 7.64 -3.19
C MET A 71 -11.58 8.52 -2.49
N ILE A 72 -11.29 9.82 -2.37
CA ILE A 72 -12.15 10.79 -1.71
C ILE A 72 -12.13 12.09 -2.52
N THR A 73 -13.30 12.67 -2.77
CA THR A 73 -13.45 14.01 -3.34
C THR A 73 -13.89 14.99 -2.25
N TRP A 74 -13.26 16.16 -2.22
CA TRP A 74 -13.43 17.16 -1.17
C TRP A 74 -14.12 18.39 -1.75
N ASN A 75 -15.38 18.61 -1.34
CA ASN A 75 -16.23 19.71 -1.83
C ASN A 75 -16.98 20.47 -0.72
N SER A 76 -16.92 20.00 0.53
CA SER A 76 -17.68 20.61 1.63
C SER A 76 -16.83 21.67 2.36
N GLU A 77 -17.41 22.85 2.50
CA GLU A 77 -16.85 24.03 3.19
C GLU A 77 -17.39 24.18 4.62
N GLU A 78 -18.24 23.26 5.10
CA GLU A 78 -18.96 23.40 6.38
C GLU A 78 -18.06 23.34 7.63
N PHE A 79 -16.79 23.00 7.47
CA PHE A 79 -15.82 22.84 8.55
C PHE A 79 -15.05 24.14 8.87
N GLY A 80 -15.40 25.24 8.19
CA GLY A 80 -14.81 26.56 8.36
C GLY A 80 -13.46 26.71 7.65
N ASP A 81 -12.91 27.92 7.72
CA ASP A 81 -11.74 28.35 6.93
C ASP A 81 -10.45 27.57 7.24
N ASN A 82 -10.35 26.94 8.41
CA ASN A 82 -9.20 26.11 8.79
C ASN A 82 -9.31 24.67 8.26
N TRP A 83 -10.43 24.32 7.64
CA TRP A 83 -10.74 22.99 7.12
C TRP A 83 -11.39 23.10 5.75
N THR A 84 -10.78 23.91 4.88
CA THR A 84 -11.20 24.00 3.48
C THR A 84 -11.11 22.63 2.80
N PRO A 85 -11.78 22.44 1.65
CA PRO A 85 -11.62 21.21 0.87
C PRO A 85 -10.15 20.87 0.54
N GLN A 86 -9.33 21.89 0.28
CA GLN A 86 -7.89 21.72 0.04
C GLN A 86 -7.16 21.21 1.28
N ASP A 87 -7.39 21.85 2.44
CA ASP A 87 -6.71 21.49 3.68
C ASP A 87 -7.08 20.07 4.13
N ARG A 88 -8.37 19.74 4.04
CA ARG A 88 -8.87 18.39 4.35
C ARG A 88 -8.24 17.35 3.43
N CYS A 89 -8.13 17.66 2.14
CA CYS A 89 -7.48 16.81 1.16
C CYS A 89 -6.02 16.54 1.52
N HIS A 90 -5.24 17.58 1.88
CA HIS A 90 -3.85 17.42 2.32
C HIS A 90 -3.75 16.59 3.60
N GLN A 91 -4.47 16.98 4.65
CA GLN A 91 -4.40 16.35 5.97
C GLN A 91 -4.78 14.86 5.91
N VAL A 92 -5.81 14.51 5.13
CA VAL A 92 -6.27 13.12 5.03
C VAL A 92 -5.32 12.28 4.19
N SER A 93 -4.78 12.84 3.11
CA SER A 93 -3.77 12.16 2.29
C SER A 93 -2.50 11.88 3.10
N GLU A 94 -2.06 12.83 3.92
CA GLU A 94 -0.93 12.67 4.83
C GLU A 94 -1.20 11.59 5.88
N ARG A 95 -2.37 11.62 6.55
CA ARG A 95 -2.76 10.62 7.56
C ARG A 95 -2.84 9.21 6.98
N LEU A 96 -3.38 9.06 5.78
CA LEU A 96 -3.41 7.77 5.08
C LEU A 96 -2.00 7.28 4.75
N THR A 97 -1.13 8.16 4.23
CA THR A 97 0.28 7.82 3.96
C THR A 97 0.99 7.41 5.23
N LEU A 98 0.80 8.16 6.32
CA LEU A 98 1.36 7.83 7.63
C LEU A 98 0.86 6.49 8.16
N ALA A 99 -0.42 6.16 7.95
CA ALA A 99 -0.97 4.86 8.32
C ALA A 99 -0.28 3.70 7.58
N VAL A 100 -0.01 3.86 6.28
CA VAL A 100 0.77 2.88 5.50
C VAL A 100 2.20 2.78 6.01
N THR A 101 2.87 3.92 6.24
CA THR A 101 4.24 3.95 6.77
C THR A 101 4.33 3.26 8.13
N ASN A 102 3.41 3.56 9.04
CA ASN A 102 3.34 2.96 10.38
C ASN A 102 2.99 1.47 10.33
N ASN A 103 2.40 1.01 9.23
CA ASN A 103 2.14 -0.41 8.96
C ASN A 103 3.27 -1.08 8.16
N GLY A 104 4.50 -0.59 8.28
CA GLY A 104 5.67 -1.16 7.61
C GLY A 104 5.65 -1.02 6.09
N GLY A 105 4.97 -0.01 5.56
CA GLY A 105 4.79 0.22 4.13
C GLY A 105 3.69 -0.64 3.49
N GLN A 106 2.99 -1.46 4.27
CA GLN A 106 2.00 -2.41 3.75
C GLN A 106 0.58 -1.87 3.87
N LEU A 107 -0.24 -2.14 2.86
CA LEU A 107 -1.70 -1.91 2.93
C LEU A 107 -2.46 -3.08 3.57
N LEU A 108 -1.84 -4.26 3.63
CA LEU A 108 -2.46 -5.45 4.19
C LEU A 108 -2.78 -5.22 5.67
N GLY A 109 -4.03 -5.52 6.05
CA GLY A 109 -4.51 -5.35 7.42
C GLY A 109 -5.00 -3.94 7.75
N LEU A 110 -4.78 -2.95 6.88
CA LEU A 110 -5.38 -1.62 7.06
C LEU A 110 -6.83 -1.60 6.54
N ASP A 111 -7.76 -1.38 7.46
CA ASP A 111 -9.17 -1.21 7.18
C ASP A 111 -9.60 0.22 7.57
N LEU A 112 -10.46 0.85 6.77
CA LEU A 112 -11.23 2.01 7.21
C LEU A 112 -12.48 1.56 7.93
N THR A 113 -12.83 2.29 8.98
CA THR A 113 -14.08 2.11 9.71
C THR A 113 -14.58 3.47 10.22
N HIS A 114 -15.72 3.46 10.92
CA HIS A 114 -16.30 4.66 11.50
C HIS A 114 -16.52 4.52 13.00
N GLY A 115 -16.66 5.65 13.68
CA GLY A 115 -16.90 5.70 15.11
C GLY A 115 -17.23 7.11 15.59
N ARG A 116 -17.32 7.29 16.91
CA ARG A 116 -17.50 8.62 17.53
C ARG A 116 -16.25 9.01 18.30
N VAL A 117 -15.71 10.18 18.00
CA VAL A 117 -14.60 10.80 18.73
C VAL A 117 -15.01 12.25 19.01
N ASN A 118 -14.94 12.67 20.27
CA ASN A 118 -15.36 14.02 20.69
C ASN A 118 -16.77 14.40 20.18
N GLN A 119 -17.71 13.45 20.31
CA GLN A 119 -19.12 13.54 19.88
C GLN A 119 -19.36 13.61 18.36
N LEU A 120 -18.31 13.73 17.56
CA LEU A 120 -18.36 13.79 16.09
C LEU A 120 -18.28 12.38 15.49
N THR A 121 -19.04 12.14 14.42
CA THR A 121 -18.91 10.91 13.62
C THR A 121 -17.70 11.03 12.70
N VAL A 122 -16.76 10.09 12.81
CA VAL A 122 -15.48 10.14 12.11
C VAL A 122 -15.26 8.88 11.29
N ILE A 123 -14.42 9.00 10.26
CA ILE A 123 -13.77 7.87 9.59
C ILE A 123 -12.35 7.75 10.17
N CYS A 124 -11.96 6.52 10.52
CA CYS A 124 -10.64 6.20 11.04
C CYS A 124 -10.03 5.03 10.27
N VAL A 125 -8.71 4.89 10.41
CA VAL A 125 -7.96 3.73 9.91
C VAL A 125 -7.56 2.85 11.07
N VAL A 126 -7.72 1.53 10.93
CA VAL A 126 -7.37 0.54 11.93
C VAL A 126 -6.53 -0.57 11.29
N ASN A 127 -5.62 -1.16 12.05
CA ASN A 127 -4.84 -2.32 11.62
C ASN A 127 -5.35 -3.64 12.23
N SER A 128 -6.48 -3.57 12.97
CA SER A 128 -7.18 -4.71 13.55
C SER A 128 -8.65 -4.35 13.73
N ARG A 129 -9.55 -5.28 13.38
CA ARG A 129 -11.01 -5.11 13.54
C ARG A 129 -11.50 -5.12 15.00
N GLN A 130 -10.58 -5.28 15.96
CA GLN A 130 -10.86 -5.09 17.38
C GLN A 130 -10.62 -3.64 17.82
N GLN A 131 -9.95 -2.82 17.00
CA GLN A 131 -9.74 -1.42 17.28
C GLN A 131 -10.97 -0.59 16.89
N THR A 132 -11.16 0.50 17.62
CA THR A 132 -12.20 1.51 17.36
C THR A 132 -11.54 2.83 17.00
N CYS A 133 -12.33 3.77 16.48
CA CYS A 133 -11.84 5.13 16.28
C CYS A 133 -11.45 5.79 17.62
N ARG A 134 -10.26 6.40 17.64
CA ARG A 134 -9.66 7.19 18.71
C ARG A 134 -8.91 8.36 18.09
N GLU A 135 -8.59 9.39 18.86
CA GLU A 135 -7.99 10.63 18.35
C GLU A 135 -6.76 10.41 17.47
N ASN A 136 -5.93 9.41 17.78
CA ASN A 136 -4.71 9.11 17.06
C ASN A 136 -4.87 8.30 15.75
N ASN A 137 -6.08 7.82 15.44
CA ASN A 137 -6.33 7.05 14.22
C ASN A 137 -7.48 7.62 13.36
N VAL A 138 -8.00 8.80 13.72
CA VAL A 138 -8.98 9.53 12.91
C VAL A 138 -8.32 10.02 11.62
N LEU A 139 -8.97 9.72 10.49
CA LEU A 139 -8.62 10.33 9.21
C LEU A 139 -9.35 11.66 9.06
N PHE A 140 -10.68 11.67 9.20
CA PHE A 140 -11.51 12.87 9.08
C PHE A 140 -12.87 12.73 9.74
N THR A 141 -13.49 13.87 10.04
CA THR A 141 -14.88 13.97 10.47
C THR A 141 -15.82 13.95 9.27
N LEU A 142 -16.92 13.20 9.38
CA LEU A 142 -17.98 13.19 8.37
C LEU A 142 -18.75 14.51 8.36
N SER A 143 -19.22 14.91 7.17
CA SER A 143 -20.11 16.04 7.06
C SER A 143 -21.46 15.79 7.73
N GLN A 144 -22.18 16.85 8.09
CA GLN A 144 -23.50 16.77 8.71
C GLN A 144 -24.48 15.93 7.87
N LYS A 145 -24.36 15.99 6.53
CA LYS A 145 -25.14 15.17 5.59
C LYS A 145 -24.84 13.67 5.69
N ASN A 146 -23.58 13.31 5.95
CA ASN A 146 -23.08 11.93 5.90
C ASN A 146 -22.94 11.30 7.30
N ALA A 147 -22.85 12.10 8.35
CA ALA A 147 -22.69 11.66 9.74
C ALA A 147 -23.82 10.74 10.25
N PRO A 148 -25.09 10.90 9.84
CA PRO A 148 -26.16 9.98 10.21
C PRO A 148 -26.04 8.59 9.57
N THR A 149 -25.34 8.48 8.44
CA THR A 149 -25.28 7.25 7.63
C THR A 149 -23.84 6.83 7.29
N PRO A 150 -22.97 6.61 8.30
CA PRO A 150 -21.54 6.43 8.10
C PRO A 150 -21.20 5.15 7.33
N ARG A 151 -22.02 4.08 7.47
CA ARG A 151 -21.83 2.83 6.71
C ARG A 151 -22.05 3.06 5.22
N THR A 152 -23.11 3.79 4.86
CA THR A 152 -23.36 4.21 3.47
C THR A 152 -22.25 5.10 2.93
N THR A 153 -21.65 5.93 3.78
CA THR A 153 -20.58 6.84 3.37
C THR A 153 -19.29 6.09 3.09
N ILE A 154 -18.91 5.15 3.95
CA ILE A 154 -17.80 4.24 3.68
C ILE A 154 -18.10 3.46 2.40
N ALA A 155 -19.29 2.88 2.27
CA ALA A 155 -19.66 2.15 1.08
C ALA A 155 -19.60 2.98 -0.20
N ARG A 156 -20.03 4.25 -0.19
CA ARG A 156 -19.86 5.14 -1.35
C ARG A 156 -18.39 5.36 -1.70
N ILE A 157 -17.47 5.41 -0.73
CA ILE A 157 -16.02 5.41 -1.01
C ILE A 157 -15.61 4.11 -1.73
N ILE A 158 -16.24 2.97 -1.40
CA ILE A 158 -16.06 1.68 -2.09
C ILE A 158 -16.74 1.67 -3.47
N ASP A 159 -17.95 2.19 -3.62
CA ASP A 159 -18.78 2.05 -4.82
C ASP A 159 -18.39 3.07 -5.88
N PHE A 160 -17.93 4.25 -5.48
CA PHE A 160 -17.25 5.19 -6.38
C PHE A 160 -16.04 4.51 -7.04
N SER A 161 -15.44 3.55 -6.34
CA SER A 161 -14.38 2.67 -6.84
C SER A 161 -14.87 1.54 -7.77
N GLN A 162 -16.17 1.29 -7.87
CA GLN A 162 -16.75 0.30 -8.79
C GLN A 162 -17.27 0.92 -10.09
N GLY A 163 -17.34 2.26 -10.20
CA GLY A 163 -17.85 2.95 -11.39
C GLY A 163 -19.30 2.62 -11.73
N GLN A 164 -20.11 2.21 -10.75
CA GLN A 164 -21.51 1.82 -10.95
C GLN A 164 -22.47 2.95 -10.56
N ASP A 165 -23.55 3.08 -11.33
CA ASP A 165 -24.72 3.91 -11.04
C ASP A 165 -25.47 3.26 -9.87
N VAL A 166 -25.49 3.92 -8.71
CA VAL A 166 -25.92 3.31 -7.44
C VAL A 166 -27.44 3.15 -7.42
N SER A 167 -27.91 1.91 -7.59
CA SER A 167 -29.28 1.53 -7.22
C SER A 167 -29.48 1.74 -5.71
N PRO A 168 -30.70 2.04 -5.23
CA PRO A 168 -30.96 2.16 -3.79
C PRO A 168 -30.65 0.83 -3.08
N ILE A 169 -29.63 0.83 -2.23
CA ILE A 169 -29.21 -0.31 -1.39
C ILE A 169 -29.44 0.11 0.08
N ASP A 170 -29.96 -0.82 0.88
CA ASP A 170 -30.23 -0.62 2.31
C ASP A 170 -28.94 -0.28 3.07
N GLU A 171 -28.99 0.71 3.97
CA GLU A 171 -27.82 1.07 4.77
C GLU A 171 -27.29 -0.11 5.60
N SER A 172 -28.19 -0.94 6.07
CA SER A 172 -27.88 -2.08 6.92
C SER A 172 -27.04 -3.15 6.23
N ASP A 173 -27.03 -3.17 4.89
CA ASP A 173 -26.27 -4.11 4.07
C ASP A 173 -24.83 -3.66 3.80
N TYR A 174 -24.46 -2.41 4.10
CA TYR A 174 -23.11 -1.91 3.82
C TYR A 174 -22.05 -2.44 4.79
N PRO A 175 -20.84 -2.76 4.32
CA PRO A 175 -19.80 -3.30 5.19
C PRO A 175 -19.36 -2.28 6.25
N GLN A 176 -19.14 -2.74 7.48
CA GLN A 176 -18.61 -1.92 8.58
C GLN A 176 -17.13 -1.53 8.39
N TYR A 177 -16.41 -2.34 7.61
CA TYR A 177 -14.98 -2.19 7.34
C TYR A 177 -14.73 -2.14 5.84
N PHE A 178 -13.76 -1.32 5.44
CA PHE A 178 -13.30 -1.21 4.07
C PHE A 178 -11.79 -1.43 3.98
N THR A 179 -11.39 -2.48 3.27
CA THR A 179 -9.97 -2.84 3.15
C THR A 179 -9.25 -1.93 2.15
N LEU A 180 -8.29 -1.16 2.65
CA LEU A 180 -7.52 -0.21 1.84
C LEU A 180 -6.76 -0.90 0.71
N LYS A 181 -6.15 -2.06 0.98
CA LYS A 181 -5.42 -2.85 -0.03
C LYS A 181 -6.28 -3.19 -1.24
N SER A 182 -7.49 -3.71 -1.00
CA SER A 182 -8.39 -4.14 -2.07
C SER A 182 -8.84 -3.00 -2.97
N TRP A 183 -8.98 -1.78 -2.42
CA TRP A 183 -9.29 -0.61 -3.21
C TRP A 183 -8.09 -0.16 -4.04
N VAL A 184 -6.92 -0.03 -3.40
CA VAL A 184 -5.70 0.43 -4.06
C VAL A 184 -5.33 -0.49 -5.22
N ASP A 185 -5.30 -1.80 -5.01
CA ASP A 185 -4.90 -2.77 -6.04
C ASP A 185 -5.90 -2.82 -7.22
N ARG A 186 -7.16 -2.44 -6.99
CA ARG A 186 -8.18 -2.35 -8.05
C ARG A 186 -8.00 -1.08 -8.91
N HIS A 187 -7.53 0.01 -8.30
CA HIS A 187 -7.53 1.33 -8.93
C HIS A 187 -6.18 1.75 -9.47
N LEU A 188 -5.10 1.21 -8.92
CA LEU A 188 -3.78 1.42 -9.49
C LEU A 188 -3.67 0.64 -10.80
N PRO A 189 -3.29 1.29 -11.91
CA PRO A 189 -2.91 0.56 -13.10
C PRO A 189 -1.74 -0.37 -12.75
N HIS A 190 -1.81 -1.62 -13.20
CA HIS A 190 -0.67 -2.51 -13.09
C HIS A 190 0.45 -1.89 -13.93
N SER A 191 1.62 -1.71 -13.32
CA SER A 191 2.84 -1.40 -14.04
C SER A 191 3.03 -2.48 -15.11
N SER A 192 2.74 -2.13 -16.37
CA SER A 192 3.20 -2.90 -17.51
C SER A 192 4.71 -2.67 -17.57
N GLY A 193 5.46 -3.52 -16.86
CA GLY A 193 6.90 -3.61 -17.04
C GLY A 193 7.18 -3.82 -18.53
N PHE A 194 8.04 -2.96 -19.08
CA PHE A 194 8.66 -3.17 -20.38
C PHE A 194 9.69 -4.31 -20.29
#